data_AF-A0A959D8S2-F1
#
_entry.id   AF-A0A959D8S2-F1
#
_cell.length_a   1.000
_cell.length_b   1.000
_cell.length_c   1.000
_cell.angle_alpha   90.00
_cell.angle_beta   90.00
_cell.angle_gamma   90.00
#
_symmetry.space_group_name_H-M   'P 1'
#
loop_
_entity.id
_entity.type
_entity.pdbx_description
1 polymer ?
#
loop_
_entity_poly.entity_id
_entity_poly.type
_entity_poly.pdbx_seq_one_letter_code
_entity_poly.pdbx_strand_id
1 'polypeptide(L)'
;MPFRTSLILSVALSLWACQPTSGPAPVQPPHRQDILNINERPEKESPYAVEWGEMRIPLVKYANPEVYAGSIEVELSEFRTLVGQELRLLKYAHEHEVEVVSIHREPYGRFSSFWFSYPEFKSRRLGSSVISKFSQDIQPGDVVAVRLLSKTDNTIVQSVMVKVADPFEAYRPEVPLPRARYDGDVFGFQLIQESGRRPLLRIDTAEQSTRHIYELYRHNRLYKIVHIPEFKTRRRLLIDRDQLFQTSEVRHSELLGTGHDWLSLPEYTAFEGADASLEWGELSASPESENYQLADFRNNIGKGLKLRIGEACLPILGFHLFIHSRGRQPELYVADSLDSLVLLRALYRVPPASTVYFDKVIVEDENGKERLLPVAFAFNIAGFR
;
A
#
# COMPACT_ATOMS: atom_id res chain seq x y z
N MET A 1 -43.96 -55.05 -47.02
CA MET A 1 -43.84 -55.88 -48.24
C MET A 1 -44.33 -55.06 -49.44
N PRO A 2 -43.75 -55.16 -50.65
CA PRO A 2 -42.60 -56.00 -51.04
C PRO A 2 -41.22 -55.33 -51.21
N PHE A 3 -41.01 -54.46 -52.21
CA PHE A 3 -39.70 -54.30 -52.90
C PHE A 3 -38.83 -53.14 -52.40
N ARG A 4 -37.49 -53.11 -52.49
CA ARG A 4 -36.40 -53.89 -53.15
C ARG A 4 -36.14 -53.71 -54.67
N THR A 5 -35.19 -52.81 -54.98
CA THR A 5 -34.04 -52.92 -55.91
C THR A 5 -33.14 -51.69 -55.63
N SER A 6 -31.86 -51.70 -55.22
CA SER A 6 -30.65 -52.53 -55.45
C SER A 6 -30.01 -52.38 -56.84
N LEU A 7 -28.68 -52.10 -56.80
CA LEU A 7 -27.62 -52.02 -57.84
C LEU A 7 -27.15 -50.60 -58.26
N ILE A 8 -25.86 -50.34 -58.56
CA ILE A 8 -24.56 -50.89 -58.06
C ILE A 8 -23.37 -49.97 -58.53
N LEU A 9 -22.25 -49.99 -57.80
CA LEU A 9 -20.85 -49.61 -58.16
C LEU A 9 -20.48 -48.35 -59.00
N SER A 10 -19.70 -47.48 -58.32
CA SER A 10 -18.26 -47.20 -58.58
C SER A 10 -17.70 -46.35 -59.74
N VAL A 11 -16.92 -45.34 -59.29
CA VAL A 11 -15.55 -44.97 -59.71
C VAL A 11 -15.34 -44.27 -61.06
N ALA A 12 -14.94 -42.98 -61.00
CA ALA A 12 -13.59 -42.53 -61.41
C ALA A 12 -13.27 -41.12 -60.87
N LEU A 13 -11.98 -40.81 -60.64
CA LEU A 13 -11.47 -39.49 -60.24
C LEU A 13 -11.28 -38.57 -61.46
N SER A 14 -11.44 -37.25 -61.27
CA SER A 14 -10.42 -36.18 -61.48
C SER A 14 -11.11 -34.81 -61.57
N LEU A 15 -10.83 -33.85 -60.67
CA LEU A 15 -9.71 -32.90 -60.71
C LEU A 15 -9.71 -31.98 -61.96
N TRP A 16 -10.42 -30.84 -61.91
CA TRP A 16 -9.77 -29.51 -61.74
C TRP A 16 -10.73 -28.31 -61.60
N ALA A 17 -10.22 -27.32 -60.87
CA ALA A 17 -10.63 -25.93 -60.69
C ALA A 17 -11.79 -25.34 -61.53
N CYS A 18 -12.87 -24.95 -60.84
CA CYS A 18 -13.62 -23.73 -61.15
C CYS A 18 -13.31 -22.67 -60.08
N GLN A 19 -12.92 -21.47 -60.50
CA GLN A 19 -12.79 -20.31 -59.61
C GLN A 19 -14.18 -19.77 -59.23
N PRO A 20 -14.45 -19.47 -57.95
CA PRO A 20 -15.47 -18.51 -57.57
C PRO A 20 -14.85 -17.11 -57.50
N THR A 21 -15.45 -16.21 -58.27
CA THR A 21 -15.38 -14.74 -58.19
C THR A 21 -15.06 -14.16 -56.81
N SER A 22 -14.18 -13.16 -56.80
CA SER A 22 -13.86 -12.31 -55.65
C SER A 22 -15.10 -11.66 -55.03
N GLY A 23 -15.54 -12.17 -53.88
CA GLY A 23 -16.39 -11.42 -52.96
C GLY A 23 -15.61 -10.28 -52.29
N PRO A 24 -16.28 -9.22 -51.80
CA PRO A 24 -15.62 -8.18 -51.02
C PRO A 24 -14.95 -8.81 -49.78
N ALA A 25 -13.74 -8.34 -49.46
CA ALA A 25 -12.99 -8.83 -48.32
C ALA A 25 -13.82 -8.70 -47.02
N PRO A 26 -13.73 -9.66 -46.08
CA PRO A 26 -14.44 -9.56 -44.81
C PRO A 26 -14.01 -8.28 -44.10
N VAL A 27 -14.98 -7.43 -43.80
CA VAL A 27 -14.79 -6.22 -43.00
C VAL A 27 -14.13 -6.64 -41.70
N GLN A 28 -12.88 -6.21 -41.49
CA GLN A 28 -12.21 -6.42 -40.22
C GLN A 28 -13.08 -5.79 -39.12
N PRO A 29 -13.39 -6.51 -38.02
CA PRO A 29 -14.11 -5.91 -36.92
C PRO A 29 -13.34 -4.66 -36.47
N PRO A 30 -14.04 -3.54 -36.17
CA PRO A 30 -13.38 -2.31 -35.78
C PRO A 30 -12.47 -2.57 -34.59
N HIS A 31 -11.35 -1.83 -34.55
CA HIS A 31 -10.27 -1.99 -33.59
C HIS A 31 -10.78 -2.44 -32.21
N ARG A 32 -10.18 -3.55 -31.76
CA ARG A 32 -10.26 -4.06 -30.39
C ARG A 32 -10.26 -2.86 -29.44
N GLN A 33 -11.41 -2.58 -28.81
CA GLN A 33 -11.44 -1.58 -27.75
C GLN A 33 -10.42 -2.02 -26.70
N ASP A 34 -9.48 -1.14 -26.38
CA ASP A 34 -8.47 -1.43 -25.39
C ASP A 34 -9.17 -1.76 -24.08
N ILE A 35 -9.10 -3.03 -23.69
CA ILE A 35 -9.55 -3.48 -22.38
C ILE A 35 -8.60 -2.81 -21.40
N LEU A 36 -9.10 -1.81 -20.67
CA LEU A 36 -8.33 -1.09 -19.66
C LEU A 36 -7.67 -2.09 -18.71
N ASN A 37 -6.33 -2.14 -18.75
CA ASN A 37 -5.55 -3.01 -17.89
C ASN A 37 -5.65 -2.49 -16.46
N ILE A 38 -6.50 -3.11 -15.64
CA ILE A 38 -6.87 -2.63 -14.30
C ILE A 38 -5.69 -2.64 -13.29
N ASN A 39 -4.53 -3.19 -13.66
CA ASN A 39 -3.34 -3.29 -12.79
C ASN A 39 -2.04 -2.81 -13.47
N GLU A 40 -2.08 -1.75 -14.27
CA GLU A 40 -0.86 -1.01 -14.63
C GLU A 40 -0.78 0.29 -13.82
N ARG A 41 0.30 0.45 -13.02
CA ARG A 41 0.72 1.78 -12.56
C ARG A 41 0.91 2.65 -13.80
N PRO A 42 0.40 3.89 -13.84
CA PRO A 42 0.60 4.74 -15.00
C PRO A 42 2.08 5.10 -15.15
N GLU A 43 2.68 4.45 -16.14
CA GLU A 43 3.79 4.90 -16.98
C GLU A 43 5.14 5.26 -16.32
N LYS A 44 6.15 5.36 -17.19
CA LYS A 44 7.55 5.69 -16.87
C LYS A 44 7.63 6.98 -16.06
N GLU A 45 8.67 7.10 -15.23
CA GLU A 45 9.05 8.35 -14.58
C GLU A 45 8.92 9.53 -15.56
N SER A 46 8.21 10.56 -15.14
CA SER A 46 8.02 11.75 -15.96
C SER A 46 9.39 12.31 -16.39
N PRO A 47 9.54 12.72 -17.65
CA PRO A 47 10.79 13.36 -18.06
C PRO A 47 11.00 14.72 -17.38
N TYR A 48 9.96 15.30 -16.76
CA TYR A 48 10.00 16.62 -16.15
C TYR A 48 10.28 16.59 -14.65
N ALA A 49 11.14 17.51 -14.21
CA ALA A 49 11.38 17.82 -12.80
C ALA A 49 11.51 19.34 -12.62
N VAL A 50 11.13 19.87 -11.47
CA VAL A 50 11.43 21.26 -11.09
C VAL A 50 12.65 21.26 -10.18
N GLU A 51 13.61 22.11 -10.47
CA GLU A 51 14.71 22.40 -9.55
C GLU A 51 14.48 23.76 -8.89
N TRP A 52 14.63 23.79 -7.56
CA TRP A 52 14.53 25.00 -6.76
C TRP A 52 15.77 25.07 -5.88
N GLY A 53 16.72 25.94 -6.22
CA GLY A 53 18.07 25.89 -5.63
C GLY A 53 18.74 24.53 -5.87
N GLU A 54 19.09 23.82 -4.80
CA GLU A 54 19.69 22.48 -4.84
C GLU A 54 18.64 21.35 -4.80
N MET A 55 17.37 21.66 -4.54
CA MET A 55 16.30 20.67 -4.49
C MET A 55 15.82 20.28 -5.87
N ARG A 56 15.54 18.98 -6.07
CA ARG A 56 14.93 18.45 -7.29
C ARG A 56 13.61 17.76 -6.96
N ILE A 57 12.54 18.29 -7.52
CA ILE A 57 11.15 17.85 -7.31
C ILE A 57 10.69 17.12 -8.58
N PRO A 58 10.54 15.79 -8.57
CA PRO A 58 10.01 15.06 -9.72
C PRO A 58 8.55 15.48 -9.96
N LEU A 59 8.17 15.67 -11.22
CA LEU A 59 6.79 15.94 -11.58
C LEU A 59 6.07 14.65 -11.99
N VAL A 60 4.76 14.62 -11.86
CA VAL A 60 3.87 13.57 -12.38
C VAL A 60 2.84 14.24 -13.30
N LYS A 61 2.45 13.57 -14.39
CA LYS A 61 1.41 14.08 -15.29
C LYS A 61 0.07 14.07 -14.56
N TYR A 62 -0.52 15.26 -14.43
CA TYR A 62 -1.73 15.52 -13.65
C TYR A 62 -2.98 15.60 -14.55
N ALA A 63 -2.87 16.23 -15.73
CA ALA A 63 -3.97 16.31 -16.69
C ALA A 63 -3.46 16.51 -18.13
N ASN A 64 -4.36 16.30 -19.09
CA ASN A 64 -4.11 16.55 -20.51
C ASN A 64 -4.37 18.03 -20.89
N PRO A 65 -3.70 18.60 -21.90
CA PRO A 65 -2.71 17.95 -22.77
C PRO A 65 -1.36 17.71 -22.08
N GLU A 66 -0.74 18.72 -21.48
CA GLU A 66 0.55 18.63 -20.78
C GLU A 66 0.56 19.43 -19.48
N VAL A 67 -0.23 18.95 -18.51
CA VAL A 67 -0.36 19.55 -17.17
C VAL A 67 0.31 18.63 -16.15
N TYR A 68 1.21 19.18 -15.35
CA TYR A 68 2.03 18.45 -14.38
C TYR A 68 1.87 18.99 -12.97
N ALA A 69 2.11 18.14 -11.98
CA ALA A 69 2.19 18.51 -10.56
C ALA A 69 3.36 17.79 -9.87
N GLY A 70 3.86 18.33 -8.78
CA GLY A 70 4.91 17.70 -7.97
C GLY A 70 4.80 18.15 -6.51
N SER A 71 5.36 17.37 -5.59
CA SER A 71 5.32 17.67 -4.16
C SER A 71 6.62 17.29 -3.46
N ILE A 72 7.04 18.10 -2.51
CA ILE A 72 8.17 17.83 -1.60
C ILE A 72 7.81 18.31 -0.18
N GLU A 73 8.44 17.72 0.82
CA GLU A 73 8.36 18.14 2.23
C GLU A 73 9.76 18.54 2.69
N VAL A 74 9.88 19.69 3.37
CA VAL A 74 11.16 20.35 3.69
C VAL A 74 11.13 20.96 5.09
N GLU A 75 12.31 21.16 5.69
CA GLU A 75 12.39 21.81 7.00
C GLU A 75 12.11 23.32 6.92
N LEU A 76 11.65 23.94 8.03
CA LEU A 76 11.32 25.38 8.05
C LEU A 76 12.54 26.27 7.73
N SER A 77 13.71 25.93 8.26
CA SER A 77 14.98 26.62 7.98
C SER A 77 15.43 26.46 6.53
N GLU A 78 15.20 25.28 5.98
CA GLU A 78 15.50 24.92 4.60
C GLU A 78 14.60 25.70 3.63
N PHE A 79 13.27 25.70 3.87
CA PHE A 79 12.31 26.49 3.08
C PHE A 79 12.64 27.99 3.08
N ARG A 80 13.02 28.56 4.24
CA ARG A 80 13.43 29.97 4.34
C ARG A 80 14.65 30.31 3.48
N THR A 81 15.51 29.34 3.21
CA THR A 81 16.67 29.45 2.31
C THR A 81 16.27 29.21 0.86
N LEU A 82 15.42 28.20 0.63
CA LEU A 82 14.87 27.78 -0.66
C LEU A 82 14.12 28.91 -1.38
N VAL A 83 13.24 29.61 -0.67
CA VAL A 83 12.33 30.61 -1.28
C VAL A 83 13.07 31.79 -1.94
N GLY A 84 14.33 32.05 -1.54
CA GLY A 84 15.20 33.04 -2.19
C GLY A 84 15.93 32.54 -3.45
N GLN A 85 15.89 31.23 -3.75
CA GLN A 85 16.59 30.62 -4.87
C GLN A 85 15.80 30.70 -6.19
N GLU A 86 16.50 30.43 -7.29
CA GLU A 86 15.90 30.36 -8.63
C GLU A 86 15.10 29.07 -8.84
N LEU A 87 13.98 29.18 -9.56
CA LEU A 87 13.17 28.06 -10.04
C LEU A 87 13.51 27.73 -11.49
N ARG A 88 13.74 26.45 -11.78
CA ARG A 88 14.01 25.90 -13.12
C ARG A 88 13.09 24.72 -13.39
N LEU A 89 12.68 24.55 -14.64
CA LEU A 89 12.05 23.31 -15.11
C LEU A 89 13.05 22.57 -15.98
N LEU A 90 13.24 21.29 -15.70
CA LEU A 90 14.05 20.39 -16.50
C LEU A 90 13.16 19.40 -17.24
N LYS A 91 13.57 18.99 -18.44
CA LYS A 91 13.05 17.86 -19.20
C LYS A 91 14.23 16.99 -19.65
N TYR A 92 14.30 15.73 -19.20
CA TYR A 92 15.48 14.86 -19.42
C TYR A 92 16.81 15.57 -19.07
N ALA A 93 16.85 16.26 -17.93
CA ALA A 93 17.97 17.11 -17.47
C ALA A 93 18.33 18.34 -18.34
N HIS A 94 17.56 18.66 -19.38
CA HIS A 94 17.71 19.89 -20.17
C HIS A 94 16.81 21.00 -19.61
N GLU A 95 17.34 22.21 -19.45
CA GLU A 95 16.59 23.34 -18.90
C GLU A 95 15.58 23.92 -19.91
N HIS A 96 14.35 24.14 -19.45
CA HIS A 96 13.29 24.83 -20.19
C HIS A 96 13.13 26.26 -19.65
N GLU A 97 12.81 27.21 -20.52
CA GLU A 97 12.45 28.56 -20.06
C GLU A 97 11.09 28.52 -19.37
N VAL A 98 11.03 29.11 -18.16
CA VAL A 98 9.82 29.19 -17.34
C VAL A 98 9.52 30.60 -16.85
N GLU A 99 8.24 30.84 -16.57
CA GLU A 99 7.76 31.94 -15.74
C GLU A 99 6.99 31.39 -14.52
N VAL A 100 7.19 32.01 -13.35
CA VAL A 100 6.41 31.73 -12.15
C VAL A 100 5.06 32.43 -12.27
N VAL A 101 4.01 31.70 -12.64
CA VAL A 101 2.67 32.28 -12.84
C VAL A 101 2.08 32.78 -11.52
N SER A 102 2.28 32.03 -10.44
CA SER A 102 1.84 32.41 -9.09
C SER A 102 2.56 31.63 -8.00
N ILE A 103 2.62 32.20 -6.80
CA ILE A 103 2.96 31.49 -5.57
C ILE A 103 1.90 31.82 -4.50
N HIS A 104 1.42 30.79 -3.80
CA HIS A 104 0.43 30.93 -2.73
C HIS A 104 0.80 30.12 -1.50
N ARG A 105 0.47 30.67 -0.33
CA ARG A 105 0.52 30.00 0.96
C ARG A 105 -0.88 29.51 1.32
N GLU A 106 -1.03 28.21 1.48
CA GLU A 106 -2.14 27.58 2.18
C GLU A 106 -1.73 27.46 3.67
N PRO A 107 -2.33 28.27 4.57
CA PRO A 107 -1.89 28.34 5.95
C PRO A 107 -2.37 27.12 6.75
N TYR A 108 -1.50 26.58 7.59
CA TYR A 108 -1.88 25.51 8.50
C TYR A 108 -2.62 26.08 9.72
N GLY A 109 -3.90 25.68 9.84
CA GLY A 109 -4.86 26.27 10.78
C GLY A 109 -4.50 26.20 12.27
N ARG A 110 -3.44 25.46 12.64
CA ARG A 110 -2.86 25.43 13.99
C ARG A 110 -2.15 26.74 14.36
N PHE A 111 -1.50 27.41 13.41
CA PHE A 111 -0.63 28.57 13.67
C PHE A 111 -1.13 29.86 13.00
N SER A 112 -1.87 29.76 11.91
CA SER A 112 -2.44 30.92 11.21
C SER A 112 -3.65 30.54 10.38
N SER A 113 -4.58 31.46 10.20
CA SER A 113 -5.67 31.37 9.22
C SER A 113 -5.47 32.31 8.02
N PHE A 114 -4.37 33.06 7.98
CA PHE A 114 -4.17 34.12 6.98
C PHE A 114 -3.47 33.58 5.72
N TRP A 115 -4.27 33.37 4.68
CA TRP A 115 -3.80 33.03 3.34
C TRP A 115 -3.21 34.26 2.65
N PHE A 116 -2.22 34.04 1.77
CA PHE A 116 -1.79 35.06 0.82
C PHE A 116 -1.33 34.43 -0.49
N SER A 117 -1.57 35.16 -1.58
CA SER A 117 -1.25 34.75 -2.94
C SER A 117 -0.64 35.93 -3.69
N TYR A 118 0.42 35.65 -4.43
CA TYR A 118 1.05 36.59 -5.36
C TYR A 118 0.83 36.06 -6.78
N PRO A 119 -0.10 36.66 -7.55
CA PRO A 119 -0.27 36.35 -8.97
C PRO A 119 0.73 37.14 -9.84
N GLU A 120 0.99 36.62 -11.04
CA GLU A 120 1.64 37.31 -12.17
C GLU A 120 3.12 37.71 -11.98
N PHE A 121 4.04 36.75 -11.77
CA PHE A 121 5.46 37.01 -12.02
C PHE A 121 5.80 36.76 -13.50
N LYS A 122 6.60 37.65 -14.08
CA LYS A 122 7.25 37.47 -15.40
C LYS A 122 8.75 37.22 -15.22
N SER A 123 9.07 36.33 -14.28
CA SER A 123 10.41 36.09 -13.75
C SER A 123 10.54 34.65 -13.25
N ARG A 124 11.77 34.11 -13.30
CA ARG A 124 12.18 32.84 -12.68
C ARG A 124 12.53 32.97 -11.20
N ARG A 125 12.77 34.20 -10.73
CA ARG A 125 13.05 34.54 -9.33
C ARG A 125 11.90 35.34 -8.74
N LEU A 126 11.52 35.01 -7.51
CA LEU A 126 10.55 35.77 -6.74
C LEU A 126 11.11 37.17 -6.41
N GLY A 127 10.23 38.17 -6.31
CA GLY A 127 10.62 39.52 -5.88
C GLY A 127 11.05 39.54 -4.41
N SER A 128 11.96 40.45 -4.05
CA SER A 128 12.50 40.55 -2.68
C SER A 128 11.43 40.76 -1.61
N SER A 129 10.34 41.47 -1.92
CA SER A 129 9.18 41.63 -1.05
C SER A 129 8.44 40.31 -0.79
N VAL A 130 8.32 39.46 -1.81
CA VAL A 130 7.66 38.15 -1.73
C VAL A 130 8.54 37.18 -0.93
N ILE A 131 9.85 37.14 -1.23
CA ILE A 131 10.84 36.38 -0.47
C ILE A 131 10.77 36.77 1.01
N SER A 132 10.85 38.07 1.32
CA SER A 132 10.78 38.57 2.69
C SER A 132 9.48 38.16 3.40
N LYS A 133 8.34 38.21 2.70
CA LYS A 133 7.03 37.83 3.28
C LYS A 133 6.98 36.34 3.60
N PHE A 134 7.38 35.48 2.67
CA PHE A 134 7.45 34.04 2.92
C PHE A 134 8.45 33.71 4.02
N SER A 135 9.68 34.23 3.99
CA SER A 135 10.69 33.93 5.01
C SER A 135 10.27 34.33 6.43
N GLN A 136 9.48 35.40 6.59
CA GLN A 136 8.97 35.89 7.88
C GLN A 136 7.73 35.13 8.35
N ASP A 137 6.70 35.01 7.49
CA ASP A 137 5.37 34.57 7.90
C ASP A 137 5.18 33.05 7.86
N ILE A 138 6.00 32.31 7.09
CA ILE A 138 5.87 30.86 6.95
C ILE A 138 6.08 30.14 8.29
N GLN A 139 5.17 29.21 8.59
CA GLN A 139 5.12 28.43 9.81
C GLN A 139 5.26 26.93 9.50
N PRO A 140 5.61 26.10 10.50
CA PRO A 140 5.54 24.65 10.35
C PRO A 140 4.14 24.17 9.95
N GLY A 141 4.07 23.23 9.01
CA GLY A 141 2.83 22.65 8.48
C GLY A 141 2.20 23.42 7.31
N ASP A 142 2.61 24.66 7.05
CA ASP A 142 2.11 25.43 5.90
C ASP A 142 2.46 24.73 4.58
N VAL A 143 1.57 24.82 3.59
CA VAL A 143 1.84 24.36 2.22
C VAL A 143 2.04 25.58 1.31
N VAL A 144 3.13 25.59 0.57
CA VAL A 144 3.43 26.63 -0.43
C VAL A 144 3.34 26.01 -1.81
N ALA A 145 2.39 26.48 -2.60
CA ALA A 145 2.14 25.97 -3.94
C ALA A 145 2.57 27.00 -5.00
N VAL A 146 3.43 26.56 -5.91
CA VAL A 146 3.99 27.36 -7.01
C VAL A 146 3.43 26.86 -8.34
N ARG A 147 2.97 27.78 -9.19
CA ARG A 147 2.55 27.47 -10.56
C ARG A 147 3.61 27.97 -11.54
N LEU A 148 4.05 27.12 -12.47
CA LEU A 148 5.00 27.48 -13.52
C LEU A 148 4.38 27.28 -14.90
N LEU A 149 4.78 28.10 -15.86
CA LEU A 149 4.49 27.93 -17.28
C LEU A 149 5.80 27.85 -18.06
N SER A 150 5.99 26.81 -18.88
CA SER A 150 7.11 26.76 -19.81
C SER A 150 6.80 27.55 -21.08
N LYS A 151 7.74 28.40 -21.51
CA LYS A 151 7.68 29.05 -22.82
C LYS A 151 8.22 28.18 -23.96
N THR A 152 8.96 27.13 -23.63
CA THR A 152 9.68 26.30 -24.61
C THR A 152 8.74 25.33 -25.33
N ASP A 153 7.79 24.74 -24.62
CA ASP A 153 6.85 23.74 -25.16
C ASP A 153 5.41 23.88 -24.62
N ASN A 154 5.05 25.03 -24.04
CA ASN A 154 3.75 25.31 -23.43
C ASN A 154 3.34 24.35 -22.28
N THR A 155 4.28 23.59 -21.70
CA THR A 155 4.02 22.74 -20.53
C THR A 155 3.55 23.58 -19.34
N ILE A 156 2.48 23.14 -18.68
CA ILE A 156 1.93 23.80 -17.49
C ILE A 156 2.28 22.98 -16.26
N VAL A 157 3.06 23.54 -15.33
CA VAL A 157 3.19 22.97 -13.98
C VAL A 157 2.13 23.62 -13.10
N GLN A 158 1.02 22.91 -12.90
CA GLN A 158 -0.17 23.43 -12.23
C GLN A 158 0.08 23.69 -10.75
N SER A 159 0.84 22.82 -10.08
CA SER A 159 1.26 22.99 -8.70
C SER A 159 2.55 22.23 -8.40
N VAL A 160 3.56 22.96 -7.92
CA VAL A 160 4.69 22.43 -7.15
C VAL A 160 4.36 22.73 -5.69
N MET A 161 3.98 21.71 -4.93
CA MET A 161 3.64 21.82 -3.51
C MET A 161 4.88 21.59 -2.65
N VAL A 162 5.30 22.62 -1.91
CA VAL A 162 6.32 22.52 -0.88
C VAL A 162 5.62 22.56 0.47
N LYS A 163 5.48 21.40 1.12
CA LYS A 163 4.98 21.32 2.49
C LYS A 163 6.13 21.63 3.44
N VAL A 164 5.96 22.62 4.31
CA VAL A 164 6.89 22.84 5.41
C VAL A 164 6.57 21.81 6.49
N ALA A 165 7.56 21.05 6.92
CA ALA A 165 7.40 20.05 7.97
C ALA A 165 6.83 20.70 9.25
N ASP A 166 5.82 20.07 9.86
CA ASP A 166 5.33 20.44 11.19
C ASP A 166 5.94 19.47 12.22
N PRO A 167 6.89 19.91 13.07
CA PRO A 167 7.45 19.05 14.12
C PRO A 167 6.42 18.69 15.20
N PHE A 168 5.24 19.31 15.17
CA PHE A 168 4.09 18.99 16.02
C PHE A 168 3.03 18.15 15.28
N GLU A 169 3.20 17.80 14.01
CA GLU A 169 2.29 16.87 13.32
C GLU A 169 2.49 15.47 13.86
N ALA A 170 1.39 14.84 14.28
CA ALA A 170 1.41 13.44 14.69
C ALA A 170 1.79 12.58 13.47
N TYR A 171 2.86 11.80 13.58
CA TYR A 171 3.26 10.88 12.52
C TYR A 171 2.11 9.93 12.17
N ARG A 172 1.97 9.65 10.87
CA ARG A 172 0.94 8.78 10.33
C ARG A 172 1.61 7.63 9.58
N PRO A 173 1.24 6.37 9.84
CA PRO A 173 1.78 5.26 9.07
C PRO A 173 1.43 5.41 7.58
N GLU A 174 2.38 5.11 6.71
CA GLU A 174 2.13 5.04 5.25
C GLU A 174 1.15 3.91 4.89
N VAL A 175 1.08 2.86 5.72
CA VAL A 175 0.19 1.70 5.57
C VAL A 175 -0.77 1.64 6.76
N PRO A 176 -2.06 1.98 6.60
CA PRO A 176 -3.04 1.85 7.67
C PRO A 176 -3.36 0.37 7.94
N LEU A 177 -3.75 0.02 9.17
CA LEU A 177 -4.15 -1.36 9.46
C LEU A 177 -5.43 -1.74 8.69
N PRO A 178 -5.52 -2.98 8.15
CA PRO A 178 -6.76 -3.51 7.62
C PRO A 178 -7.86 -3.51 8.69
N ARG A 179 -8.96 -2.79 8.44
CA ARG A 179 -10.08 -2.71 9.37
C ARG A 179 -10.69 -4.10 9.57
N ALA A 180 -10.49 -4.67 10.75
CA ALA A 180 -11.17 -5.88 11.17
C ALA A 180 -12.69 -5.65 11.21
N ARG A 181 -13.43 -6.58 10.59
CA ARG A 181 -14.90 -6.60 10.61
C ARG A 181 -15.36 -7.57 11.68
N TYR A 182 -16.03 -7.04 12.70
CA TYR A 182 -16.53 -7.81 13.83
C TYR A 182 -18.03 -8.05 13.73
N ASP A 183 -18.73 -7.13 13.06
CA ASP A 183 -20.12 -7.14 12.64
C ASP A 183 -20.30 -7.95 11.34
N GLY A 184 -20.38 -9.28 11.47
CA GLY A 184 -20.61 -10.12 10.29
C GLY A 184 -20.80 -11.60 10.56
N ASP A 185 -21.31 -12.29 9.54
CA ASP A 185 -21.50 -13.73 9.54
C ASP A 185 -20.18 -14.48 9.79
N VAL A 186 -20.27 -15.59 10.51
CA VAL A 186 -19.15 -16.53 10.67
C VAL A 186 -19.23 -17.57 9.55
N PHE A 187 -18.18 -17.63 8.73
CA PHE A 187 -18.04 -18.56 7.61
C PHE A 187 -17.15 -19.75 7.98
N GLY A 188 -17.50 -20.95 7.54
CA GLY A 188 -16.67 -22.15 7.68
C GLY A 188 -15.57 -22.30 6.61
N PHE A 189 -15.27 -21.24 5.86
CA PHE A 189 -14.27 -21.24 4.79
C PHE A 189 -13.68 -19.85 4.56
N GLN A 190 -12.45 -19.80 4.04
CA GLN A 190 -11.76 -18.58 3.62
C GLN A 190 -11.02 -18.82 2.31
N LEU A 191 -11.19 -17.90 1.36
CA LEU A 191 -10.39 -17.85 0.15
C LEU A 191 -9.27 -16.81 0.30
N ILE A 192 -8.03 -17.17 -0.01
CA ILE A 192 -6.88 -16.27 -0.04
C ILE A 192 -6.38 -16.17 -1.49
N GLN A 193 -6.22 -14.95 -1.98
CA GLN A 193 -5.81 -14.64 -3.34
C GLN A 193 -4.70 -13.58 -3.32
N GLU A 194 -3.46 -14.04 -3.41
CA GLU A 194 -2.26 -13.21 -3.37
C GLU A 194 -1.62 -13.14 -4.76
N SER A 195 -1.19 -11.95 -5.18
CA SER A 195 -0.53 -11.74 -6.47
C SER A 195 0.74 -12.60 -6.60
N GLY A 196 0.87 -13.30 -7.72
CA GLY A 196 1.98 -14.21 -8.00
C GLY A 196 1.95 -15.56 -7.25
N ARG A 197 0.93 -15.83 -6.43
CA ARG A 197 0.76 -17.09 -5.69
C ARG A 197 -0.48 -17.86 -6.14
N ARG A 198 -0.47 -19.18 -5.90
CA ARG A 198 -1.63 -20.05 -6.18
C ARG A 198 -2.72 -19.76 -5.15
N PRO A 199 -3.96 -19.41 -5.56
CA PRO A 199 -5.08 -19.20 -4.64
C PRO A 199 -5.29 -20.35 -3.67
N LEU A 200 -5.68 -20.04 -2.44
CA LEU A 200 -5.76 -20.98 -1.33
C LEU A 200 -7.16 -20.98 -0.72
N LEU A 201 -7.73 -22.15 -0.44
CA LEU A 201 -8.99 -22.34 0.27
C LEU A 201 -8.70 -22.99 1.64
N ARG A 202 -8.89 -22.25 2.73
CA ARG A 202 -8.92 -22.77 4.11
C ARG A 202 -10.35 -23.21 4.41
N ILE A 203 -10.55 -24.46 4.83
CA ILE A 203 -11.89 -25.04 5.00
C ILE A 203 -11.82 -26.29 5.89
N ASP A 204 -12.86 -26.54 6.67
CA ASP A 204 -13.06 -27.89 7.22
C ASP A 204 -13.69 -28.79 6.13
N THR A 205 -12.99 -29.86 5.74
CA THR A 205 -13.43 -30.77 4.68
C THR A 205 -14.32 -31.93 5.17
N ALA A 206 -14.38 -32.13 6.49
CA ALA A 206 -15.27 -33.07 7.17
C ALA A 206 -16.59 -32.41 7.57
N GLU A 207 -16.60 -31.09 7.76
CA GLU A 207 -17.78 -30.30 8.08
C GLU A 207 -18.86 -30.37 6.99
N GLN A 208 -20.10 -30.70 7.39
CA GLN A 208 -21.19 -30.95 6.46
C GLN A 208 -21.76 -29.65 5.86
N SER A 209 -21.79 -28.56 6.63
CA SER A 209 -22.33 -27.27 6.17
C SER A 209 -21.51 -26.66 5.03
N THR A 210 -20.19 -26.84 5.03
CA THR A 210 -19.25 -26.33 4.02
C THR A 210 -19.00 -27.31 2.89
N ARG A 211 -19.52 -28.55 2.97
CA ARG A 211 -19.23 -29.64 2.02
C ARG A 211 -19.44 -29.24 0.55
N HIS A 212 -20.51 -28.51 0.26
CA HIS A 212 -20.83 -28.03 -1.08
C HIS A 212 -19.72 -27.12 -1.66
N ILE A 213 -19.03 -26.34 -0.82
CA ILE A 213 -17.91 -25.48 -1.20
C ILE A 213 -16.68 -26.35 -1.51
N TYR A 214 -16.34 -27.29 -0.63
CA TYR A 214 -15.23 -28.23 -0.87
C TYR A 214 -15.39 -28.97 -2.20
N GLU A 215 -16.61 -29.45 -2.51
CA GLU A 215 -16.93 -30.14 -3.76
C GLU A 215 -16.70 -29.28 -5.02
N LEU A 216 -16.95 -27.97 -4.96
CA LEU A 216 -16.68 -27.04 -6.07
C LEU A 216 -15.18 -26.87 -6.37
N TYR A 217 -14.33 -26.88 -5.33
CA TYR A 217 -12.90 -26.60 -5.48
C TYR A 217 -12.01 -27.85 -5.58
N ARG A 218 -12.42 -29.02 -5.07
CA ARG A 218 -11.54 -30.21 -4.95
C ARG A 218 -10.93 -30.72 -6.25
N HIS A 219 -11.60 -30.52 -7.39
CA HIS A 219 -11.10 -30.92 -8.71
C HIS A 219 -10.36 -29.78 -9.44
N ASN A 220 -10.40 -28.56 -8.91
CA ASN A 220 -9.80 -27.39 -9.54
C ASN A 220 -8.31 -27.26 -9.17
N ARG A 221 -7.43 -27.68 -10.07
CA ARG A 221 -5.97 -27.61 -9.92
C ARG A 221 -5.40 -26.19 -9.79
N LEU A 222 -6.21 -25.14 -9.96
CA LEU A 222 -5.80 -23.75 -9.69
C LEU A 222 -5.80 -23.41 -8.20
N TYR A 223 -6.52 -24.15 -7.34
CA TYR A 223 -6.63 -23.83 -5.90
C TYR A 223 -5.88 -24.83 -5.03
N LYS A 224 -5.10 -24.36 -4.05
CA LYS A 224 -4.58 -25.19 -2.95
C LYS A 224 -5.66 -25.28 -1.88
N ILE A 225 -6.12 -26.47 -1.53
CA ILE A 225 -7.03 -26.66 -0.39
C ILE A 225 -6.21 -27.00 0.84
N VAL A 226 -6.46 -26.31 1.95
CA VAL A 226 -5.90 -26.59 3.28
C VAL A 226 -7.07 -27.01 4.17
N HIS A 227 -7.05 -28.27 4.59
CA HIS A 227 -8.02 -28.75 5.58
C HIS A 227 -7.60 -28.24 6.97
N ILE A 228 -8.53 -27.56 7.64
CA ILE A 228 -8.37 -27.10 9.01
C ILE A 228 -9.61 -27.58 9.79
N PRO A 229 -9.47 -28.43 10.82
CA PRO A 229 -10.59 -28.84 11.66
C PRO A 229 -11.22 -27.66 12.41
N GLU A 230 -12.54 -27.70 12.61
CA GLU A 230 -13.31 -26.67 13.33
C GLU A 230 -13.21 -25.26 12.70
N PHE A 231 -12.78 -25.14 11.43
CA PHE A 231 -12.42 -23.85 10.83
C PHE A 231 -13.59 -22.87 10.78
N LYS A 232 -13.36 -21.66 11.31
CA LYS A 232 -14.28 -20.53 11.30
C LYS A 232 -13.51 -19.24 11.01
N THR A 233 -14.13 -18.31 10.32
CA THR A 233 -13.60 -16.97 10.04
C THR A 233 -14.73 -15.94 9.93
N ARG A 234 -14.44 -14.66 10.17
CA ARG A 234 -15.32 -13.53 9.76
C ARG A 234 -14.92 -12.92 8.41
N ARG A 235 -13.86 -13.44 7.78
CA ARG A 235 -13.29 -12.94 6.50
C ARG A 235 -13.28 -14.05 5.46
N ARG A 236 -14.36 -14.13 4.66
CA ARG A 236 -14.50 -15.14 3.59
C ARG A 236 -13.49 -15.01 2.43
N LEU A 237 -12.90 -13.83 2.26
CA LEU A 237 -11.94 -13.51 1.21
C LEU A 237 -10.84 -12.62 1.81
N LEU A 238 -9.59 -12.95 1.50
CA LEU A 238 -8.41 -12.10 1.71
C LEU A 238 -7.72 -11.92 0.35
N ILE A 239 -7.53 -10.67 -0.07
CA ILE A 239 -6.73 -10.29 -1.25
C ILE A 239 -5.55 -9.39 -0.83
N ASP A 240 -4.65 -9.06 -1.75
CA ASP A 240 -3.42 -8.27 -1.46
C ASP A 240 -3.68 -7.00 -0.64
N ARG A 241 -4.77 -6.26 -0.91
CA ARG A 241 -5.14 -5.03 -0.17
C ARG A 241 -5.64 -5.25 1.27
N ASP A 242 -5.91 -6.49 1.65
CA ASP A 242 -6.34 -6.86 3.00
C ASP A 242 -5.14 -7.33 3.85
N GLN A 243 -3.91 -7.25 3.30
CA GLN A 243 -2.64 -7.50 3.97
C GLN A 243 -1.88 -6.18 4.20
N LEU A 244 -0.92 -6.17 5.14
CA LEU A 244 -0.09 -4.98 5.38
C LEU A 244 0.88 -4.73 4.23
N PHE A 245 1.58 -5.78 3.79
CA PHE A 245 2.63 -5.69 2.77
C PHE A 245 2.56 -6.91 1.87
N GLN A 246 2.72 -6.71 0.56
CA GLN A 246 2.89 -7.81 -0.37
C GLN A 246 4.27 -8.46 -0.16
N THR A 247 4.38 -9.77 -0.38
CA THR A 247 5.69 -10.46 -0.25
C THR A 247 6.77 -9.85 -1.18
N SER A 248 6.37 -9.25 -2.30
CA SER A 248 7.23 -8.54 -3.25
C SER A 248 7.74 -7.18 -2.77
N GLU A 249 7.13 -6.60 -1.74
CA GLU A 249 7.52 -5.29 -1.17
C GLU A 249 8.52 -5.44 -0.01
N VAL A 250 8.56 -6.62 0.61
CA VAL A 250 9.46 -6.97 1.73
C VAL A 250 10.90 -7.07 1.25
N ARG A 251 11.76 -6.20 1.78
CA ARG A 251 13.19 -6.12 1.42
C ARG A 251 14.03 -7.18 2.10
N HIS A 252 13.72 -7.48 3.36
CA HIS A 252 14.41 -8.46 4.20
C HIS A 252 13.38 -9.32 4.92
N SER A 253 13.62 -10.62 5.01
CA SER A 253 12.76 -11.56 5.71
C SER A 253 13.62 -12.55 6.49
N GLU A 254 13.36 -12.71 7.78
CA GLU A 254 14.16 -13.58 8.64
C GLU A 254 13.28 -14.41 9.59
N LEU A 255 13.61 -15.69 9.74
CA LEU A 255 12.93 -16.62 10.64
C LEU A 255 13.79 -16.79 11.91
N LEU A 256 13.23 -16.39 13.05
CA LEU A 256 13.88 -16.32 14.36
C LEU A 256 13.21 -17.23 15.40
N GLY A 257 12.31 -18.11 14.96
CA GLY A 257 11.54 -19.04 15.79
C GLY A 257 11.21 -20.33 15.02
N THR A 258 10.22 -21.07 15.52
CA THR A 258 9.70 -22.30 14.92
C THR A 258 9.04 -22.07 13.56
N GLY A 259 8.46 -20.89 13.34
CA GLY A 259 7.83 -20.52 12.07
C GLY A 259 6.51 -21.23 11.82
N HIS A 260 5.64 -21.26 12.85
CA HIS A 260 4.28 -21.81 12.79
C HIS A 260 3.57 -21.52 11.45
N ASP A 261 3.01 -22.56 10.82
CA ASP A 261 2.24 -22.41 9.57
C ASP A 261 0.84 -21.84 9.85
N TRP A 262 0.76 -20.52 10.00
CA TRP A 262 -0.48 -19.78 10.27
C TRP A 262 -1.60 -20.05 9.27
N LEU A 263 -1.28 -20.49 8.03
CA LEU A 263 -2.28 -20.87 7.03
C LEU A 263 -3.05 -22.14 7.43
N SER A 264 -2.45 -23.01 8.23
CA SER A 264 -3.01 -24.27 8.73
C SER A 264 -3.80 -24.13 10.05
N LEU A 265 -3.62 -23.02 10.77
CA LEU A 265 -4.29 -22.79 12.05
C LEU A 265 -5.74 -22.31 11.88
N PRO A 266 -6.67 -22.66 12.78
CA PRO A 266 -7.99 -22.03 12.84
C PRO A 266 -7.90 -20.61 13.43
N GLU A 267 -8.82 -19.71 13.04
CA GLU A 267 -8.83 -18.34 13.59
C GLU A 267 -9.39 -18.33 15.03
N TYR A 268 -8.85 -17.46 15.88
CA TYR A 268 -9.41 -17.17 17.20
C TYR A 268 -10.69 -16.36 17.02
N THR A 269 -11.86 -16.93 17.32
CA THR A 269 -13.16 -16.26 17.11
C THR A 269 -13.85 -15.80 18.39
N ALA A 270 -13.29 -16.10 19.56
CA ALA A 270 -13.87 -15.86 20.88
C ALA A 270 -13.60 -14.43 21.40
N PHE A 271 -13.91 -13.42 20.57
CA PHE A 271 -13.91 -12.01 20.94
C PHE A 271 -14.83 -11.20 20.04
N GLU A 272 -15.23 -10.02 20.49
CA GLU A 272 -16.03 -9.07 19.72
C GLU A 272 -15.34 -7.70 19.72
N GLY A 273 -15.32 -7.03 18.57
CA GLY A 273 -14.96 -5.61 18.52
C GLY A 273 -13.51 -5.28 18.88
N ALA A 274 -13.37 -4.13 19.55
CA ALA A 274 -12.10 -3.45 19.81
C ALA A 274 -11.37 -3.95 21.08
N ASP A 275 -11.84 -5.04 21.69
CA ASP A 275 -11.41 -5.51 23.00
C ASP A 275 -10.01 -6.16 23.01
N ALA A 276 -9.40 -6.31 21.83
CA ALA A 276 -8.04 -6.82 21.67
C ALA A 276 -7.01 -5.68 21.74
N SER A 277 -6.08 -5.77 22.70
CA SER A 277 -4.96 -4.85 22.82
C SER A 277 -3.64 -5.60 22.99
N LEU A 278 -2.60 -5.12 22.29
CA LEU A 278 -1.24 -5.61 22.43
C LEU A 278 -0.45 -4.62 23.30
N GLU A 279 -0.06 -5.06 24.49
CA GLU A 279 0.77 -4.30 25.42
C GLU A 279 2.24 -4.67 25.21
N TRP A 280 3.11 -3.65 25.16
CA TRP A 280 4.56 -3.79 25.12
C TRP A 280 5.17 -2.95 26.24
N GLY A 281 5.18 -3.52 27.45
CA GLY A 281 5.59 -2.81 28.65
C GLY A 281 4.60 -1.73 29.08
N GLU A 282 4.94 -0.47 28.81
CA GLU A 282 4.09 0.72 29.04
C GLU A 282 3.39 1.20 27.75
N LEU A 283 3.74 0.63 26.60
CA LEU A 283 3.10 0.93 25.32
C LEU A 283 1.87 0.03 25.14
N SER A 284 0.84 0.50 24.44
CA SER A 284 -0.34 -0.28 24.09
C SER A 284 -0.86 0.08 22.70
N ALA A 285 -1.28 -0.91 21.92
CA ALA A 285 -1.89 -0.75 20.62
C ALA A 285 -3.28 -1.42 20.62
N SER A 286 -4.32 -0.68 20.21
CA SER A 286 -5.69 -1.19 20.10
C SER A 286 -6.21 -0.97 18.67
N PRO A 287 -6.21 -2.04 17.87
CA PRO A 287 -5.26 -2.23 16.76
C PRO A 287 -4.10 -1.22 16.60
N GLU A 288 -4.36 0.09 16.47
CA GLU A 288 -3.32 1.11 16.29
C GLU A 288 -2.96 1.77 17.63
N SER A 289 -1.70 2.12 17.83
CA SER A 289 -1.26 2.92 18.98
C SER A 289 -1.32 4.42 18.69
N GLU A 290 -1.35 5.21 19.76
CA GLU A 290 -0.92 6.60 19.71
C GLU A 290 0.56 6.73 19.28
N ASN A 291 0.99 7.96 19.02
CA ASN A 291 2.37 8.25 18.62
C ASN A 291 3.31 8.29 19.83
N TYR A 292 4.23 7.32 19.90
CA TYR A 292 5.25 7.24 20.95
C TYR A 292 6.54 7.96 20.56
N GLN A 293 7.26 8.51 21.54
CA GLN A 293 8.62 9.00 21.30
C GLN A 293 9.57 7.82 21.10
N LEU A 294 10.61 8.00 20.28
CA LEU A 294 11.62 6.95 20.06
C LEU A 294 12.35 6.53 21.35
N ALA A 295 12.47 7.43 22.33
CA ALA A 295 13.03 7.12 23.64
C ALA A 295 12.12 6.15 24.42
N ASP A 296 10.82 6.43 24.48
CA ASP A 296 9.83 5.57 25.15
C ASP A 296 9.77 4.20 24.48
N PHE A 297 9.75 4.16 23.14
CA PHE A 297 9.84 2.91 22.39
C PHE A 297 11.07 2.09 22.79
N ARG A 298 12.26 2.70 22.78
CA ARG A 298 13.52 2.02 23.13
C ARG A 298 13.56 1.53 24.58
N ASN A 299 12.95 2.25 25.51
CA ASN A 299 12.85 1.85 26.91
C ASN A 299 11.94 0.63 27.12
N ASN A 300 11.12 0.26 26.13
CA ASN A 300 10.22 -0.89 26.19
C ASN A 300 10.72 -2.11 25.39
N ILE A 301 11.73 -1.97 24.50
CA ILE A 301 12.22 -3.07 23.61
C ILE A 301 12.56 -4.37 24.36
N GLY A 302 13.10 -4.29 25.58
CA GLY A 302 13.42 -5.46 26.42
C GLY A 302 12.30 -5.94 27.37
N LYS A 303 11.09 -5.38 27.26
CA LYS A 303 9.91 -5.82 28.02
C LYS A 303 9.10 -6.79 27.16
N GLY A 304 8.55 -7.83 27.77
CA GLY A 304 7.73 -8.83 27.07
C GLY A 304 6.40 -8.25 26.56
N LEU A 305 5.86 -8.89 25.52
CA LEU A 305 4.52 -8.61 25.00
C LEU A 305 3.45 -9.26 25.87
N LYS A 306 2.28 -8.64 25.94
CA LYS A 306 1.04 -9.24 26.46
C LYS A 306 -0.10 -8.94 25.53
N LEU A 307 -0.81 -9.97 25.06
CA LEU A 307 -2.07 -9.79 24.36
C LEU A 307 -3.20 -9.86 25.38
N ARG A 308 -3.99 -8.80 25.49
CA ARG A 308 -5.23 -8.80 26.26
C ARG A 308 -6.43 -8.84 25.31
N ILE A 309 -7.46 -9.59 25.68
CA ILE A 309 -8.75 -9.65 24.99
C ILE A 309 -9.83 -9.53 26.08
N GLY A 310 -10.39 -8.33 26.22
CA GLY A 310 -11.15 -7.95 27.41
C GLY A 310 -10.29 -8.12 28.66
N GLU A 311 -10.77 -8.91 29.62
CA GLU A 311 -9.99 -9.21 30.83
C GLU A 311 -8.96 -10.34 30.67
N ALA A 312 -9.14 -11.22 29.68
CA ALA A 312 -8.25 -12.35 29.45
C ALA A 312 -6.88 -11.90 28.94
N CYS A 313 -5.80 -12.52 29.45
CA CYS A 313 -4.46 -12.40 28.89
C CYS A 313 -4.12 -13.70 28.17
N LEU A 314 -3.91 -13.65 26.85
CA LEU A 314 -3.58 -14.83 26.05
C LEU A 314 -2.06 -14.95 25.85
N PRO A 315 -1.48 -16.15 26.00
CA PRO A 315 -0.10 -16.41 25.60
C PRO A 315 0.08 -16.17 24.10
N ILE A 316 1.13 -15.44 23.72
CA ILE A 316 1.57 -15.31 22.33
C ILE A 316 2.62 -16.39 22.09
N LEU A 317 2.39 -17.23 21.09
CA LEU A 317 3.29 -18.32 20.68
C LEU A 317 4.20 -17.91 19.51
N GLY A 318 3.70 -17.04 18.63
CA GLY A 318 4.48 -16.47 17.54
C GLY A 318 3.78 -15.33 16.82
N PHE A 319 4.53 -14.59 16.01
CA PHE A 319 4.05 -13.43 15.26
C PHE A 319 4.93 -13.12 14.05
N HIS A 320 4.36 -12.38 13.10
CA HIS A 320 5.11 -11.64 12.08
C HIS A 320 5.29 -10.21 12.55
N LEU A 321 6.52 -9.76 12.73
CA LEU A 321 6.86 -8.36 13.03
C LEU A 321 7.37 -7.68 11.76
N PHE A 322 6.72 -6.60 11.35
CA PHE A 322 7.20 -5.74 10.26
C PHE A 322 7.74 -4.42 10.82
N ILE A 323 8.90 -4.00 10.33
CA ILE A 323 9.45 -2.65 10.57
C ILE A 323 9.32 -1.87 9.26
N HIS A 324 8.61 -0.74 9.29
CA HIS A 324 8.46 0.17 8.15
C HIS A 324 8.80 1.60 8.56
N SER A 325 9.50 2.33 7.68
CA SER A 325 9.88 3.73 7.89
C SER A 325 9.56 4.51 6.62
N ARG A 326 9.22 5.80 6.76
CA ARG A 326 8.83 6.64 5.62
C ARG A 326 9.83 6.53 4.45
N GLY A 327 9.34 6.17 3.26
CA GLY A 327 10.15 6.00 2.06
C GLY A 327 11.14 4.82 2.05
N ARG A 328 10.99 3.82 2.94
CA ARG A 328 11.82 2.59 2.94
C ARG A 328 10.94 1.35 2.83
N GLN A 329 11.36 0.39 2.02
CA GLN A 329 10.73 -0.93 1.99
C GLN A 329 10.75 -1.62 3.36
N PRO A 330 9.69 -2.37 3.73
CA PRO A 330 9.57 -3.03 5.02
C PRO A 330 10.56 -4.19 5.21
N GLU A 331 10.92 -4.42 6.47
CA GLU A 331 11.70 -5.58 6.94
C GLU A 331 10.76 -6.50 7.76
N LEU A 332 10.78 -7.81 7.50
CA LEU A 332 9.94 -8.83 8.15
C LEU A 332 10.77 -9.77 9.04
N TYR A 333 10.27 -10.00 10.25
CA TYR A 333 10.78 -11.00 11.19
C TYR A 333 9.64 -11.94 11.59
N VAL A 334 9.82 -13.24 11.40
CA VAL A 334 8.90 -14.27 11.92
C VAL A 334 9.52 -14.82 13.19
N ALA A 335 8.89 -14.60 14.34
CA ALA A 335 9.50 -14.87 15.64
C ALA A 335 8.49 -15.35 16.68
N ASP A 336 9.01 -16.13 17.64
CA ASP A 336 8.25 -16.69 18.77
C ASP A 336 8.45 -15.85 20.05
N SER A 337 9.52 -15.05 20.12
CA SER A 337 9.80 -14.07 21.17
C SER A 337 10.56 -12.85 20.62
N LEU A 338 10.44 -11.73 21.33
CA LEU A 338 11.26 -10.53 21.12
C LEU A 338 12.72 -10.69 21.57
N ASP A 339 13.04 -11.68 22.41
CA ASP A 339 14.37 -11.84 23.05
C ASP A 339 15.51 -12.18 22.08
N SER A 340 15.19 -12.47 20.81
CA SER A 340 16.20 -12.75 19.78
C SER A 340 17.15 -11.56 19.61
N LEU A 341 18.46 -11.80 19.79
CA LEU A 341 19.50 -10.78 19.63
C LEU A 341 19.49 -10.10 18.26
N VAL A 342 18.99 -10.78 17.21
CA VAL A 342 18.82 -10.17 15.88
C VAL A 342 17.66 -9.18 15.89
N LEU A 343 16.51 -9.60 16.41
CA LEU A 343 15.31 -8.77 16.49
C LEU A 343 15.53 -7.55 17.39
N LEU A 344 16.11 -7.73 18.59
CA LEU A 344 16.49 -6.63 19.48
C LEU A 344 17.39 -5.61 18.76
N ARG A 345 18.40 -6.06 18.00
CA ARG A 345 19.27 -5.16 17.22
C ARG A 345 18.53 -4.42 16.12
N ALA A 346 17.55 -5.04 15.46
CA ALA A 346 16.69 -4.38 14.48
C ALA A 346 15.82 -3.30 15.15
N LEU A 347 15.15 -3.66 16.26
CA LEU A 347 14.28 -2.77 17.02
C LEU A 347 15.02 -1.53 17.57
N TYR A 348 16.23 -1.68 18.12
CA TYR A 348 17.01 -0.52 18.59
C TYR A 348 17.42 0.43 17.44
N ARG A 349 17.49 -0.08 16.20
CA ARG A 349 17.84 0.67 14.98
C ARG A 349 16.65 1.31 14.28
N VAL A 350 15.42 1.08 14.75
CA VAL A 350 14.22 1.73 14.20
C VAL A 350 14.42 3.25 14.24
N PRO A 351 14.33 3.96 13.09
CA PRO A 351 14.45 5.41 13.07
C PRO A 351 13.14 6.08 13.52
N PRO A 352 13.17 7.39 13.82
CA PRO A 352 11.94 8.18 13.97
C PRO A 352 11.07 8.11 12.72
N ALA A 353 9.77 8.43 12.84
CA ALA A 353 8.78 8.33 11.76
C ALA A 353 8.71 6.92 11.14
N SER A 354 8.50 5.93 12.01
CA SER A 354 8.39 4.51 11.67
C SER A 354 7.19 3.87 12.36
N THR A 355 6.75 2.73 11.84
CA THR A 355 5.75 1.88 12.50
C THR A 355 6.27 0.47 12.61
N VAL A 356 6.10 -0.12 13.80
CA VAL A 356 6.35 -1.54 14.05
C VAL A 356 5.00 -2.26 14.11
N TYR A 357 4.74 -3.12 13.14
CA TYR A 357 3.49 -3.87 13.04
C TYR A 357 3.67 -5.29 13.56
N PHE A 358 2.63 -5.81 14.21
CA PHE A 358 2.48 -7.22 14.55
C PHE A 358 1.30 -7.78 13.75
N ASP A 359 1.55 -8.70 12.83
CA ASP A 359 0.53 -9.43 12.06
C ASP A 359 0.72 -10.94 12.30
N LYS A 360 -0.26 -11.75 11.88
CA LYS A 360 -0.25 -13.21 12.02
C LYS A 360 0.12 -13.66 13.43
N VAL A 361 -0.40 -12.95 14.45
CA VAL A 361 -0.19 -13.28 15.86
C VAL A 361 -0.88 -14.61 16.17
N ILE A 362 -0.13 -15.55 16.72
CA ILE A 362 -0.58 -16.89 17.07
C ILE A 362 -0.65 -16.96 18.59
N VAL A 363 -1.76 -17.47 19.09
CA VAL A 363 -2.11 -17.47 20.50
C VAL A 363 -2.48 -18.86 20.96
N GLU A 364 -2.29 -19.13 22.25
CA GLU A 364 -2.87 -20.29 22.91
C GLU A 364 -4.27 -19.95 23.43
N ASP A 365 -5.30 -20.74 23.06
CA ASP A 365 -6.65 -20.60 23.63
C ASP A 365 -6.77 -21.28 25.02
N GLU A 366 -7.90 -21.06 25.70
CA GLU A 366 -8.18 -21.62 27.04
C GLU A 366 -8.08 -23.16 27.14
N ASN A 367 -8.05 -23.88 26.02
CA ASN A 367 -7.93 -25.34 25.93
C ASN A 367 -6.52 -25.79 25.53
N GLY A 368 -5.54 -24.89 25.46
CA GLY A 368 -4.18 -25.19 25.01
C GLY A 368 -4.05 -25.39 23.49
N LYS A 369 -5.03 -24.91 22.68
CA LYS A 369 -4.97 -25.02 21.21
C LYS A 369 -4.37 -23.76 20.58
N GLU A 370 -3.46 -23.93 19.62
CA GLU A 370 -2.96 -22.83 18.79
C GLU A 370 -4.08 -22.23 17.91
N ARG A 371 -4.23 -20.90 17.94
CA ARG A 371 -5.18 -20.15 17.11
C ARG A 371 -4.49 -18.96 16.46
N LEU A 372 -4.91 -18.63 15.24
CA LEU A 372 -4.51 -17.41 14.55
C LEU A 372 -5.40 -16.24 14.99
N LEU A 373 -4.84 -15.20 15.61
CA LEU A 373 -5.58 -13.97 15.87
C LEU A 373 -5.88 -13.25 14.55
N PRO A 374 -7.15 -12.94 14.22
CA PRO A 374 -7.52 -12.35 12.93
C PRO A 374 -7.28 -10.81 12.87
N VAL A 375 -6.41 -10.28 13.71
CA VAL A 375 -6.16 -8.84 13.91
C VAL A 375 -4.65 -8.57 13.91
N ALA A 376 -4.27 -7.44 13.35
CA ALA A 376 -2.91 -6.92 13.41
C ALA A 376 -2.85 -5.71 14.37
N PHE A 377 -1.66 -5.41 14.86
CA PHE A 377 -1.38 -4.26 15.73
C PHE A 377 -0.29 -3.37 15.14
N ALA A 378 -0.27 -2.09 15.49
CA ALA A 378 0.73 -1.12 15.02
C ALA A 378 1.20 -0.22 16.17
N PHE A 379 2.52 -0.18 16.39
CA PHE A 379 3.17 0.79 17.27
C PHE A 379 3.78 1.92 16.43
N ASN A 380 3.18 3.10 16.53
CA ASN A 380 3.58 4.30 15.79
C ASN A 380 4.67 5.08 16.54
N ILE A 381 5.82 5.27 15.90
CA ILE A 381 7.03 5.86 16.50
C ILE A 381 7.29 7.20 15.82
N ALA A 382 7.05 8.28 16.55
CA ALA A 382 7.09 9.64 16.05
C ALA A 382 8.49 10.10 15.63
N GLY A 383 8.53 11.20 14.88
CA GLY A 383 9.72 12.03 14.72
C GLY A 383 10.25 12.53 16.08
N PHE A 384 11.53 12.89 16.15
CA PHE A 384 12.05 13.61 17.32
C PHE A 384 11.38 14.99 17.45
N ARG A 385 11.16 15.40 18.70
CA ARG A 385 10.95 16.80 19.10
C ARG A 385 12.28 17.54 19.20
#